data_AF-T0I417-F1
#
_entry.id   AF-T0I417-F1
#
_cell.length_a   1.000
_cell.length_b   1.000
_cell.length_c   1.000
_cell.angle_alpha   90.00
_cell.angle_beta   90.00
_cell.angle_gamma   90.00
#
_symmetry.space_group_name_H-M   'P 1'
#
loop_
_entity.id
_entity.type
_entity.pdbx_description
1 polymer ?
#
loop_
_entity_poly.entity_id
_entity_poly.type
_entity_poly.pdbx_seq_one_letter_code
_entity_poly.pdbx_strand_id
1 'polypeptide(L)' 'MAEDGHIRLNGRRIERSHSPVRAGDLITFPHPSGVRVVRILQLPGRRGPAPEAQSCYEELTVGA' A
#
# COMPACT_ATOMS: atom_id res chain seq x y z
N MET A 1 -1.52 -13.36 1.09
CA MET A 1 -1.69 -11.98 0.58
C MET A 1 -0.40 -11.38 0.01
N ALA A 2 0.70 -11.28 0.78
CA ALA A 2 1.97 -10.74 0.24
C ALA A 2 2.74 -11.75 -0.64
N GLU A 3 2.84 -13.02 -0.23
CA GLU A 3 3.62 -14.06 -0.94
C GLU A 3 2.88 -14.70 -2.11
N ASP A 4 1.55 -14.57 -2.15
CA ASP A 4 0.73 -14.92 -3.32
C ASP A 4 1.00 -13.96 -4.50
N GLY A 5 1.75 -12.87 -4.26
CA GLY A 5 2.16 -11.89 -5.24
C GLY A 5 0.99 -11.12 -5.86
N HIS A 6 -0.08 -10.95 -5.10
CA HIS A 6 -1.20 -10.06 -5.45
C HIS A 6 -0.90 -8.59 -5.13
N ILE A 7 0.16 -8.33 -4.34
CA ILE A 7 0.60 -6.99 -3.97
C ILE A 7 1.73 -6.55 -4.90
N ARG A 8 1.63 -5.33 -5.41
CA ARG A 8 2.71 -4.67 -6.17
C ARG A 8 3.22 -3.46 -5.40
N LEU A 9 4.54 -3.26 -5.43
CA LEU A 9 5.25 -2.09 -4.91
C LEU A 9 5.91 -1.38 -6.09
N ASN A 10 5.57 -0.11 -6.33
CA ASN A 10 6.10 0.69 -7.44
C ASN A 10 5.96 -0.02 -8.80
N GLY A 11 4.84 -0.70 -9.03
CA GLY A 11 4.57 -1.48 -10.24
C GLY A 11 5.26 -2.85 -10.31
N ARG A 12 6.17 -3.17 -9.39
CA ARG A 12 6.84 -4.47 -9.30
C ARG A 12 6.09 -5.42 -8.37
N ARG A 13 5.92 -6.68 -8.78
CA ARG A 13 5.31 -7.72 -7.92
C ARG A 13 6.18 -7.92 -6.68
N ILE A 14 5.56 -7.89 -5.50
CA ILE A 14 6.25 -8.25 -4.26
C ILE A 14 6.26 -9.79 -4.18
N GLU A 15 7.44 -10.38 -4.12
CA GLU A 15 7.63 -11.82 -3.97
C GLU A 15 8.02 -12.20 -2.53
N ARG A 16 8.40 -11.20 -1.72
CA ARG A 16 8.90 -11.40 -0.36
C ARG A 16 8.22 -10.44 0.62
N SER A 17 7.66 -11.00 1.69
CA SER A 17 6.94 -10.28 2.74
C SER A 17 7.76 -9.18 3.44
N HIS A 18 9.10 -9.29 3.43
CA HIS A 18 10.01 -8.32 4.05
C HIS A 18 10.53 -7.24 3.08
N SER A 19 9.87 -7.04 1.94
CA SER A 19 10.29 -5.99 1.00
C SER A 19 10.20 -4.62 1.68
N PRO A 20 11.30 -3.84 1.72
CA PRO A 20 11.31 -2.58 2.43
C PRO A 20 10.36 -1.59 1.76
N VAL A 21 9.48 -0.99 2.55
CA VAL A 21 8.56 0.08 2.14
C VAL A 21 9.10 1.40 2.64
N ARG A 22 8.99 2.45 1.83
CA ARG A 22 9.43 3.82 2.12
C ARG A 22 8.32 4.82 1.85
N ALA A 23 8.45 6.00 2.47
CA ALA A 23 7.66 7.16 2.07
C ALA A 23 7.90 7.47 0.58
N GLY A 24 6.82 7.72 -0.15
CA GLY A 24 6.78 7.89 -1.60
C GLY A 24 6.43 6.62 -2.38
N ASP A 25 6.49 5.44 -1.75
CA ASP A 25 6.20 4.19 -2.46
C ASP A 25 4.71 4.06 -2.80
N LEU A 26 4.44 3.43 -3.94
CA LEU A 26 3.11 3.09 -4.42
C LEU A 26 2.82 1.62 -4.17
N ILE A 27 1.81 1.33 -3.35
CA ILE A 27 1.35 -0.02 -3.08
C ILE A 27 0.04 -0.25 -3.81
N THR A 28 0.00 -1.27 -4.66
CA THR A 28 -1.21 -1.74 -5.32
C THR A 28 -1.61 -3.08 -4.74
N PHE A 29 -2.85 -3.22 -4.31
CA PHE A 29 -3.36 -4.47 -3.73
C PHE A 29 -4.84 -4.69 -4.07
N PRO A 30 -5.30 -5.95 -4.12
CA PRO A 30 -6.71 -6.25 -4.32
C PRO A 30 -7.51 -5.93 -3.05
N HIS A 31 -8.68 -5.31 -3.25
CA HIS A 31 -9.68 -5.03 -2.24
C HIS A 31 -11.02 -5.63 -2.69
N PRO A 32 -11.97 -5.97 -1.80
CA PRO A 32 -13.28 -6.48 -2.20
C PRO A 32 -14.03 -5.60 -3.21
N SER A 33 -13.77 -4.29 -3.23
CA SER A 33 -14.37 -3.33 -4.16
C SER A 33 -13.58 -3.11 -5.45
N GLY A 34 -12.44 -3.79 -5.66
CA GLY A 34 -11.57 -3.62 -6.83
C GLY A 34 -10.09 -3.51 -6.47
N VAL A 35 -9.27 -3.07 -7.42
CA VAL A 35 -7.83 -2.85 -7.17
C VAL A 35 -7.65 -1.45 -6.58
N ARG A 36 -6.98 -1.36 -5.42
CA ARG A 36 -6.65 -0.08 -4.80
C ARG A 36 -5.17 0.21 -4.99
N VAL A 37 -4.86 1.48 -5.22
CA VAL A 37 -3.50 2.01 -5.26
C VAL A 37 -3.37 3.04 -4.16
N VAL A 38 -2.38 2.91 -3.31
CA VAL A 38 -2.08 3.88 -2.24
C VAL A 38 -0.63 4.32 -2.33
N ARG A 39 -0.38 5.60 -2.13
CA ARG A 39 0.95 6.18 -1.96
C ARG A 39 1.25 6.30 -0.48
N ILE A 40 2.37 5.75 -0.04
CA ILE A 40 2.83 5.91 1.35
C ILE A 40 3.34 7.33 1.52
N LEU A 41 2.80 8.07 2.49
CA LEU A 41 3.28 9.41 2.85
C LEU A 41 4.35 9.32 3.94
N GLN A 42 4.15 8.42 4.90
CA GLN A 42 5.06 8.18 6.02
C GLN A 42 4.86 6.78 6.59
N LEU A 43 5.89 6.25 7.25
CA LEU A 43 5.80 4.96 7.93
C LEU A 43 5.25 5.17 9.35
N PRO A 44 4.14 4.52 9.73
CA PRO A 44 3.61 4.65 11.09
C PRO A 44 4.57 3.98 12.07
N GLY A 45 4.90 4.66 13.17
CA GLY A 45 5.74 4.10 14.24
C GLY A 45 5.06 2.98 15.03
N ARG A 46 3.72 2.88 14.97
CA ARG A 46 2.92 1.81 15.56
C ARG A 46 1.59 1.65 14.82
N ARG A 47 0.91 0.53 15.04
CA ARG A 47 -0.48 0.36 14.60
C ARG A 47 -1.38 1.26 15.44
N GLY A 48 -2.10 2.16 14.78
CA GLY A 48 -3.03 3.10 15.40
C GLY A 48 -4.48 2.92 14.92
N PRO A 49 -5.40 3.78 15.40
CA PRO A 49 -6.77 3.86 14.90
C PRO A 49 -6.83 4.25 13.41
N ALA A 50 -7.98 3.98 12.77
CA ALA A 50 -8.15 4.16 11.33
C ALA A 50 -7.75 5.56 10.79
N PRO A 51 -8.07 6.69 11.47
CA PRO A 51 -7.67 8.01 10.99
C PRO A 51 -6.16 8.24 11.02
N GLU A 52 -5.46 7.70 12.03
CA GLU A 52 -3.98 7.76 12.10
C GLU A 52 -3.35 6.91 11.01
N ALA A 53 -3.94 5.75 10.67
CA ALA A 53 -3.47 4.96 9.56
C ALA A 53 -3.67 5.69 8.22
N GLN A 54 -4.83 6.35 8.05
CA GLN A 54 -5.14 7.13 6.84
C GLN A 54 -4.22 8.34 6.66
N SER A 55 -3.67 8.95 7.72
CA SER A 55 -2.69 10.03 7.56
C SER A 55 -1.30 9.55 7.10
N CYS A 56 -1.09 8.23 7.03
CA CYS A 56 0.17 7.63 6.59
C CYS A 56 0.20 7.29 5.10
N TYR A 57 -0.95 7.32 4.41
CA TYR A 57 -1.03 7.01 3.00
C TYR A 57 -2.10 7.86 2.31
N GLU A 58 -1.95 8.04 1.00
CA GLU A 58 -2.95 8.68 0.15
C GLU A 58 -3.46 7.66 -0.85
N GLU A 59 -4.78 7.57 -1.02
CA GLU A 59 -5.35 6.70 -2.04
C GLU A 59 -5.33 7.38 -3.40
N LEU A 60 -4.79 6.68 -4.39
CA LEU A 60 -4.78 7.11 -5.78
C LEU A 60 -5.90 6.38 -6.51
N THR A 61 -6.95 7.12 -6.87
CA THR A 61 -8.02 6.62 -7.72
C THR A 61 -7.53 6.62 -9.17
N VAL A 62 -7.34 5.44 -9.76
CA VAL A 62 -7.03 5.32 -11.19
C VAL A 62 -8.33 5.43 -11.97
N GLY A 63 -8.68 6.64 -12.41
CA GLY A 63 -9.83 6.89 -13.27
C GLY A 63 -10.56 8.19 -12.95
N ALA A 64 -10.19 9.24 -13.67
CA ALA A 64 -11.12 10.25 -14.18
C ALA A 64 -11.05 10.19 -15.71
#